data_AF-A0A8T4MUR8-F1
#
_entry.id   AF-A0A8T4MUR8-F1
#
_cell.length_a   1.000
_cell.length_b   1.000
_cell.length_c   1.000
_cell.angle_alpha   90.00
_cell.angle_beta   90.00
_cell.angle_gamma   90.00
#
_symmetry.space_group_name_H-M   'P 1'
#
loop_
_entity.id
_entity.type
_entity.pdbx_description
1 polymer ?
#
loop_
_entity_poly.entity_id
_entity_poly.type
_entity_poly.pdbx_seq_one_letter_code
_entity_poly.pdbx_strand_id
1 'polypeptide(L)'
;MGLFGFGKKKEAENAKKGKAVADDRARTDAYDEIQAILGRIEKTFDGKAKHVLNVAASRGAGTKTYTEREIIKLRAPLLDARHAQQRGVFRNILPNLLKFSELLSKSEYFMSDGTFLRDIGRDITAIEQSLKKGKYI
;
A
#
# COMPACT_ATOMS: atom_id res chain seq x y z
N MET A 1 -37.94 -45.44 8.73
CA MET A 1 -36.86 -44.85 7.91
C MET A 1 -36.63 -43.43 8.39
N GLY A 2 -35.43 -43.14 8.90
CA GLY A 2 -35.19 -42.05 9.84
C GLY A 2 -35.00 -40.65 9.24
N LEU A 3 -35.49 -39.66 9.98
CA LEU A 3 -35.35 -38.21 9.80
C LEU A 3 -33.90 -37.67 9.99
N PHE A 4 -32.88 -38.50 9.84
CA PHE A 4 -31.47 -38.16 10.16
C PHE A 4 -30.71 -37.45 9.02
N GLY A 5 -31.33 -37.18 7.88
CA GLY A 5 -30.69 -36.54 6.71
C GLY A 5 -30.86 -35.03 6.59
N PHE A 6 -31.87 -34.42 7.24
CA PHE A 6 -32.21 -33.01 7.05
C PHE A 6 -31.45 -32.05 8.00
N GLY A 7 -31.11 -32.49 9.22
CA GLY A 7 -30.33 -31.70 10.18
C GLY A 7 -28.91 -31.39 9.69
N LYS A 8 -28.19 -32.41 9.19
CA LYS A 8 -26.82 -32.26 8.66
C LYS A 8 -26.74 -31.33 7.43
N LYS A 9 -27.78 -31.29 6.58
CA LYS A 9 -27.82 -30.38 5.42
C LYS A 9 -27.96 -28.91 5.83
N LYS A 10 -28.77 -28.60 6.85
CA LYS A 10 -28.94 -27.23 7.37
C LYS A 10 -27.70 -26.73 8.14
N GLU A 11 -27.04 -27.60 8.90
CA GLU A 11 -25.81 -27.25 9.62
C GLU A 11 -24.64 -26.96 8.66
N ALA A 12 -24.50 -27.73 7.59
CA ALA A 12 -23.48 -27.49 6.56
C ALA A 12 -23.74 -26.19 5.76
N GLU A 13 -24.99 -25.81 5.54
CA GLU A 13 -25.34 -24.56 4.86
C GLU A 13 -25.09 -23.33 5.76
N ASN A 14 -25.41 -23.42 7.06
CA ASN A 14 -25.12 -22.37 8.03
C ASN A 14 -23.62 -22.20 8.28
N ALA A 15 -22.84 -23.29 8.31
CA ALA A 15 -21.38 -23.22 8.39
C ALA A 15 -20.76 -22.54 7.15
N LYS A 16 -21.32 -22.77 5.96
CA LYS A 16 -20.90 -22.08 4.72
C LYS A 16 -21.23 -20.59 4.73
N LYS A 17 -22.42 -20.22 5.21
CA LYS A 17 -22.81 -18.80 5.38
C LYS A 17 -21.94 -18.08 6.42
N GLY A 18 -21.65 -18.72 7.55
CA GLY A 18 -20.74 -18.18 8.57
C GLY A 18 -19.32 -17.94 8.07
N LYS A 19 -18.80 -18.88 7.28
CA LYS A 19 -17.48 -18.75 6.65
C LYS A 19 -17.43 -17.62 5.61
N ALA A 20 -18.46 -17.50 4.78
CA ALA A 20 -18.54 -16.44 3.78
C ALA A 20 -18.55 -15.03 4.41
N VAL A 21 -19.29 -14.84 5.50
CA VAL A 21 -19.35 -13.56 6.23
C VAL A 21 -18.01 -13.24 6.91
N ALA A 22 -17.33 -14.24 7.47
CA ALA A 22 -15.99 -14.06 8.04
C ALA A 22 -14.95 -13.67 6.98
N ASP A 23 -14.99 -14.33 5.81
CA ASP A 23 -14.12 -14.02 4.68
C ASP A 23 -14.41 -12.63 4.07
N ASP A 24 -15.64 -12.14 4.15
CA ASP A 24 -16.01 -10.79 3.72
C ASP A 24 -15.49 -9.71 4.67
N ARG A 25 -15.65 -9.90 5.98
CA ARG A 25 -15.09 -9.00 7.00
C ARG A 25 -13.57 -8.90 6.91
N ALA A 26 -12.88 -10.04 6.77
CA ALA A 26 -11.42 -10.05 6.66
C ALA A 26 -10.92 -9.28 5.42
N ARG A 27 -11.68 -9.29 4.32
CA ARG A 27 -11.40 -8.50 3.11
C ARG A 27 -11.59 -7.01 3.35
N THR A 28 -12.69 -6.60 3.99
CA THR A 28 -12.94 -5.20 4.34
C THR A 28 -11.87 -4.66 5.29
N ASP A 29 -11.52 -5.40 6.33
CA ASP A 29 -10.47 -5.00 7.28
C ASP A 29 -9.12 -4.82 6.56
N ALA A 30 -8.76 -5.77 5.69
CA ALA A 30 -7.54 -5.69 4.90
C ALA A 30 -7.55 -4.48 3.96
N TYR A 31 -8.69 -4.15 3.36
CA TYR A 31 -8.84 -2.97 2.51
C TYR A 31 -8.58 -1.67 3.29
N ASP A 32 -9.20 -1.52 4.45
CA ASP A 32 -9.06 -0.33 5.30
C ASP A 32 -7.62 -0.19 5.82
N GLU A 33 -6.99 -1.30 6.19
CA GLU A 33 -5.57 -1.35 6.55
C GLU A 33 -4.68 -0.86 5.40
N ILE A 34 -4.85 -1.41 4.20
CA ILE A 34 -4.06 -1.00 3.01
C ILE A 34 -4.28 0.49 2.73
N GLN A 35 -5.52 0.97 2.80
CA GLN A 35 -5.85 2.38 2.57
C GLN A 35 -5.13 3.29 3.57
N ALA A 36 -5.13 2.91 4.85
CA ALA A 36 -4.48 3.66 5.92
C ALA A 36 -2.96 3.68 5.74
N ILE A 37 -2.35 2.53 5.42
CA ILE A 37 -0.89 2.42 5.23
C ILE A 37 -0.43 3.20 4.01
N LEU A 38 -1.14 3.12 2.87
CA LEU A 38 -0.84 3.94 1.69
C LEU A 38 -0.88 5.44 2.04
N GLY A 39 -1.88 5.87 2.82
CA GLY A 39 -1.95 7.26 3.28
C GLY A 39 -0.77 7.67 4.18
N ARG A 40 -0.20 6.75 4.97
CA ARG A 40 1.02 7.02 5.74
C ARG A 40 2.26 7.13 4.85
N ILE A 41 2.39 6.26 3.85
CA ILE A 41 3.47 6.32 2.85
C ILE A 41 3.44 7.66 2.13
N GLU A 42 2.26 8.09 1.66
CA GLU A 42 2.05 9.39 1.01
C GLU A 42 2.47 10.55 1.91
N LYS A 43 2.00 10.59 3.17
CA LYS A 43 2.37 11.65 4.11
C LYS A 43 3.88 11.69 4.40
N THR A 44 4.50 10.52 4.55
CA THR A 44 5.94 10.39 4.83
C THR A 44 6.76 10.88 3.64
N PHE A 45 6.41 10.46 2.42
CA PHE A 45 7.04 10.92 1.19
C PHE A 45 6.85 12.43 0.99
N ASP A 46 5.65 12.95 1.18
CA ASP A 46 5.33 14.38 0.98
C ASP A 46 6.09 15.27 1.97
N GLY A 47 6.20 14.85 3.23
CA GLY A 47 7.01 15.54 4.24
C GLY A 47 8.48 15.63 3.82
N LYS A 48 9.05 14.50 3.36
CA LYS A 48 10.45 14.46 2.91
C LYS A 48 10.65 15.24 1.62
N ALA A 49 9.74 15.13 0.65
CA ALA A 49 9.78 15.85 -0.61
C ALA A 49 9.76 17.37 -0.40
N LYS A 50 8.93 17.87 0.52
CA LYS A 50 8.91 19.29 0.90
C LYS A 50 10.24 19.75 1.47
N HIS A 51 10.85 18.96 2.34
CA HIS A 51 12.18 19.25 2.90
C HIS A 51 13.25 19.30 1.80
N VAL A 52 13.28 18.30 0.92
CA VAL A 52 14.19 18.22 -0.22
C VAL A 52 14.05 19.44 -1.15
N LEU A 53 12.83 19.85 -1.46
CA LEU A 53 12.56 21.04 -2.28
C LEU A 53 13.03 22.33 -1.61
N ASN A 54 12.85 22.47 -0.31
CA ASN A 54 13.34 23.64 0.43
C ASN A 54 14.87 23.72 0.37
N VAL A 55 15.57 22.60 0.57
CA VAL A 55 17.03 22.53 0.45
C VAL A 55 17.48 22.85 -0.97
N ALA A 56 16.80 22.31 -1.99
CA ALA A 56 17.10 22.59 -3.39
C ALA A 56 16.87 24.06 -3.75
N ALA A 57 15.80 24.68 -3.22
CA ALA A 57 15.52 26.10 -3.45
C ALA A 57 16.63 27.01 -2.91
N SER A 58 17.20 26.68 -1.74
CA SER A 58 18.36 27.40 -1.18
C SER A 58 19.64 27.28 -2.02
N ARG A 59 19.73 26.30 -2.92
CA ARG A 59 20.87 26.09 -3.83
C ARG A 59 20.72 26.78 -5.18
N GLY A 60 19.50 27.26 -5.52
CA GLY A 60 19.22 28.01 -6.74
C GLY A 60 18.01 27.48 -7.53
N ALA A 61 17.46 28.33 -8.40
CA ALA A 61 16.24 28.03 -9.16
C ALA A 61 16.39 26.82 -10.11
N GLY A 62 17.55 26.64 -10.74
CA GLY A 62 17.81 25.50 -11.62
C GLY A 62 17.78 24.15 -10.88
N THR A 63 18.39 24.09 -9.69
CA THR A 63 18.40 22.90 -8.83
C THR A 63 17.01 22.57 -8.33
N LYS A 64 16.20 23.58 -7.98
CA LYS A 64 14.79 23.39 -7.59
C LYS A 64 13.99 22.71 -8.71
N THR A 65 14.03 23.24 -9.93
CA THR A 65 13.28 22.68 -11.07
C THR A 65 13.68 21.23 -11.40
N TYR A 66 14.98 20.92 -11.32
CA TYR A 66 15.45 19.54 -11.49
C TYR A 66 14.87 18.62 -10.41
N THR A 67 14.91 19.06 -9.15
CA THR A 67 14.44 18.30 -8.00
C THR A 67 12.92 18.07 -8.03
N GLU A 68 12.14 19.07 -8.49
CA GLU A 68 10.70 18.91 -8.72
C GLU A 68 10.39 17.81 -9.74
N ARG A 69 11.11 17.79 -10.87
CA ARG A 69 10.96 16.74 -11.89
C ARG A 69 11.30 15.37 -11.34
N GLU A 70 12.32 15.27 -10.50
CA GLU A 70 12.70 14.01 -9.86
C GLU A 70 11.61 13.53 -8.89
N ILE A 71 11.11 14.41 -8.02
CA ILE A 71 10.03 14.08 -7.08
C ILE A 71 8.78 13.59 -7.81
N ILE A 72 8.41 14.19 -8.94
CA ILE A 72 7.28 13.73 -9.76
C ILE A 72 7.51 12.29 -10.26
N LYS A 73 8.71 11.99 -10.77
CA LYS A 73 9.06 10.64 -11.22
C LYS A 73 9.04 9.63 -10.08
N LEU A 74 9.56 10.00 -8.92
CA LEU A 74 9.54 9.17 -7.72
C LEU A 74 8.11 8.92 -7.24
N ARG A 75 7.23 9.92 -7.30
CA ARG A 75 5.84 9.81 -6.83
C ARG A 75 4.97 8.92 -7.74
N ALA A 76 5.27 8.82 -9.03
CA ALA A 76 4.39 8.18 -10.00
C ALA A 76 3.94 6.74 -9.61
N PRO A 77 4.84 5.81 -9.22
CA PRO A 77 4.42 4.45 -8.85
C PRO A 77 3.59 4.42 -7.55
N LEU A 78 3.82 5.36 -6.61
CA LEU A 78 3.00 5.47 -5.41
C LEU A 78 1.55 5.86 -5.76
N LEU A 79 1.37 6.81 -6.68
CA LEU A 79 0.04 7.17 -7.18
C LEU A 79 -0.62 6.02 -7.92
N ASP A 80 0.14 5.25 -8.70
CA ASP A 80 -0.38 4.06 -9.37
C ASP A 80 -0.84 2.99 -8.37
N ALA A 81 -0.12 2.81 -7.25
CA ALA A 81 -0.56 1.95 -6.15
C ALA A 81 -1.84 2.46 -5.49
N ARG A 82 -1.96 3.78 -5.27
CA ARG A 82 -3.18 4.41 -4.74
C ARG A 82 -4.37 4.22 -5.66
N HIS A 83 -4.20 4.46 -6.96
CA HIS A 83 -5.25 4.24 -7.95
C HIS A 83 -5.64 2.76 -8.04
N ALA A 84 -4.67 1.84 -7.95
CA ALA A 84 -4.93 0.41 -7.91
C ALA A 84 -5.79 0.03 -6.69
N GLN A 85 -5.50 0.60 -5.51
CA GLN A 85 -6.30 0.40 -4.31
C GLN A 85 -7.74 0.92 -4.47
N GLN A 86 -7.90 2.15 -4.96
CA GLN A 86 -9.22 2.76 -5.18
C GLN A 86 -10.08 2.00 -6.21
N ARG A 87 -9.44 1.40 -7.23
CA ARG A 87 -10.11 0.61 -8.27
C ARG A 87 -10.30 -0.86 -7.87
N GLY A 88 -9.85 -1.28 -6.69
CA GLY A 88 -9.89 -2.68 -6.26
C GLY A 88 -8.96 -3.61 -7.04
N VAL A 89 -7.94 -3.08 -7.72
CA VAL A 89 -6.95 -3.86 -8.49
C VAL A 89 -5.74 -4.19 -7.61
N PHE A 90 -5.97 -4.93 -6.53
CA PHE A 90 -4.98 -5.17 -5.46
C PHE A 90 -3.67 -5.82 -5.95
N ARG A 91 -3.74 -6.66 -6.99
CA ARG A 91 -2.56 -7.29 -7.62
C ARG A 91 -1.50 -6.30 -8.10
N ASN A 92 -1.88 -5.04 -8.36
CA ASN A 92 -0.97 -4.00 -8.85
C ASN A 92 -0.39 -3.14 -7.72
N ILE A 93 -0.88 -3.26 -6.48
CA ILE A 93 -0.42 -2.41 -5.37
C ILE A 93 1.03 -2.73 -5.04
N LEU A 94 1.34 -3.98 -4.70
CA LEU A 94 2.68 -4.37 -4.25
C LEU A 94 3.76 -4.15 -5.33
N PRO A 95 3.57 -4.54 -6.61
CA PRO A 95 4.57 -4.26 -7.65
C PRO A 95 4.88 -2.76 -7.81
N ASN A 96 3.86 -1.91 -7.74
CA ASN A 96 4.03 -0.46 -7.83
C ASN A 96 4.76 0.12 -6.61
N LEU A 97 4.48 -0.40 -5.41
CA LEU A 97 5.18 0.00 -4.19
C LEU A 97 6.64 -0.48 -4.16
N LEU A 98 6.94 -1.66 -4.68
CA LEU A 98 8.32 -2.14 -4.82
C LEU A 98 9.09 -1.28 -5.81
N LYS A 99 8.49 -0.94 -6.96
CA LYS A 99 9.07 0.01 -7.91
C LYS A 99 9.30 1.39 -7.29
N PHE A 100 8.35 1.88 -6.49
CA PHE A 100 8.50 3.11 -5.72
C PHE A 100 9.72 3.05 -4.80
N SER A 101 9.83 2.00 -3.98
CA SER A 101 10.96 1.79 -3.07
C SER A 101 12.29 1.68 -3.81
N GLU A 102 12.31 1.00 -4.95
CA GLU A 102 13.50 0.86 -5.79
C GLU A 102 13.97 2.23 -6.30
N LEU A 103 13.04 3.05 -6.81
CA LEU A 103 13.36 4.40 -7.28
C LEU A 103 13.86 5.30 -6.14
N LEU A 104 13.22 5.23 -4.96
CA LEU A 104 13.67 5.96 -3.77
C LEU A 104 15.10 5.56 -3.36
N SER A 105 15.43 4.27 -3.43
CA SER A 105 16.76 3.75 -3.07
C SER A 105 17.88 4.19 -4.02
N LYS A 106 17.53 4.76 -5.18
CA LYS A 106 18.46 5.26 -6.20
C LYS A 106 18.54 6.80 -6.21
N SER A 107 17.71 7.48 -5.43
CA SER A 107 17.67 8.95 -5.41
C SER A 107 18.62 9.51 -4.36
N GLU A 108 19.58 10.32 -4.80
CA GLU A 108 20.58 10.96 -3.93
C GLU A 108 19.95 11.83 -2.84
N TYR A 109 18.76 12.41 -3.10
CA TYR A 109 18.06 13.28 -2.16
C TYR A 109 17.33 12.52 -1.05
N PHE A 110 16.96 11.27 -1.29
CA PHE A 110 16.17 10.45 -0.36
C PHE A 110 17.00 9.35 0.32
N MET A 111 18.14 8.97 -0.24
CA MET A 111 19.07 7.98 0.34
C MET A 111 19.79 8.45 1.60
N SER A 112 19.98 9.76 1.79
CA SER A 112 20.72 10.32 2.94
C SER A 112 20.09 10.06 4.31
N ASP A 113 18.86 9.54 4.31
CA ASP A 113 18.03 9.32 5.49
C ASP A 113 17.68 7.83 5.61
N GLY A 114 18.56 7.08 6.26
CA GLY A 114 18.38 5.63 6.46
C GLY A 114 17.13 5.27 7.28
N THR A 115 16.55 6.23 8.01
CA THR A 115 15.26 6.07 8.70
C THR A 115 14.09 6.18 7.72
N PHE A 116 14.12 7.12 6.78
CA PHE A 116 13.08 7.28 5.77
C PHE A 116 12.86 6.02 4.93
N LEU A 117 13.91 5.45 4.32
CA LEU A 117 13.76 4.24 3.50
C LEU A 117 13.30 3.03 4.32
N ARG A 118 13.72 2.96 5.59
CA ARG A 118 13.29 1.90 6.53
C ARG A 118 11.81 2.01 6.86
N ASP A 119 11.31 3.21 7.12
CA ASP A 119 9.89 3.43 7.43
C ASP A 119 9.00 3.09 6.23
N ILE A 120 9.42 3.49 5.02
CA ILE A 120 8.74 3.09 3.77
C ILE A 120 8.76 1.58 3.61
N GLY A 121 9.92 0.94 3.78
CA GLY A 121 10.05 -0.53 3.70
C GLY A 121 9.13 -1.25 4.68
N ARG A 122 9.06 -0.79 5.93
CA ARG A 122 8.16 -1.34 6.96
C ARG A 122 6.69 -1.25 6.54
N ASP A 123 6.26 -0.09 6.01
CA ASP A 123 4.88 0.11 5.56
C ASP A 123 4.56 -0.74 4.31
N ILE A 124 5.51 -0.94 3.40
CA ILE A 124 5.33 -1.87 2.26
C ILE A 124 5.16 -3.31 2.74
N THR A 125 5.97 -3.76 3.70
CA THR A 125 5.81 -5.09 4.31
C THR A 125 4.45 -5.22 5.00
N ALA A 126 3.97 -4.18 5.69
CA ALA A 126 2.64 -4.19 6.29
C ALA A 126 1.54 -4.33 5.23
N ILE A 127 1.65 -3.63 4.09
CA ILE A 127 0.71 -3.79 2.96
C ILE A 127 0.74 -5.22 2.41
N GLU A 128 1.92 -5.83 2.27
CA GLU A 128 2.02 -7.23 1.83
C GLU A 128 1.26 -8.18 2.78
N GLN A 129 1.37 -7.98 4.10
CA GLN A 129 0.64 -8.79 5.07
C GLN A 129 -0.88 -8.57 4.99
N SER A 130 -1.34 -7.32 4.84
CA SER A 130 -2.77 -7.03 4.68
C SER A 130 -3.31 -7.63 3.36
N LEU A 131 -2.53 -7.59 2.27
CA LEU A 131 -2.89 -8.26 1.01
C LEU A 131 -3.08 -9.78 1.18
N LYS A 132 -2.19 -10.44 1.95
CA LYS A 132 -2.32 -11.87 2.29
C LYS A 132 -3.55 -12.15 3.15
N LYS A 133 -3.80 -11.31 4.17
CA LYS A 133 -5.01 -11.39 5.03
C LYS A 133 -6.30 -11.29 4.22
N GLY A 134 -6.34 -10.35 3.28
CA GLY A 134 -7.47 -10.16 2.36
C GLY A 134 -7.57 -11.21 1.24
N LYS A 135 -6.61 -12.16 1.15
CA LYS A 135 -6.52 -13.15 0.07
C LYS A 135 -6.52 -12.50 -1.32
N TYR A 136 -5.90 -11.32 -1.42
CA TYR A 136 -5.75 -10.57 -2.66
C TYR A 136 -4.55 -11.00 -3.50
N ILE A 137 -3.69 -11.84 -2.92
CA ILE A 137 -2.52 -12.47 -3.53
C ILE A 137 -2.47 -13.96 -3.19
#